data_AF-A0A645HJS9-F1
#
_entry.id   AF-A0A645HJS9-F1
#
_cell.length_a   1.000
_cell.length_b   1.000
_cell.length_c   1.000
_cell.angle_alpha   90.00
_cell.angle_beta   90.00
_cell.angle_gamma   90.00
#
_symmetry.space_group_name_H-M   'P 1'
#
loop_
_entity.id
_entity.type
_entity.pdbx_description
1 polymer ?
#
loop_
_entity_poly.entity_id
_entity_poly.type
_entity_poly.pdbx_seq_one_letter_code
_entity_poly.pdbx_strand_id
1 'polypeptide(L)'
;MAPLQDVASSFTYLGYQQYGSDDTRTQRAINDYTNVIEKERFMPGLTFPEEQDNNRWYDTKEPYETSNIYKVAKFTADHQLYGMFLYALDRDGRTYNEDDLNHVVPSNFLWTKTAILQAKGFTLEQAKNIAIHHWNRVSEEGPIKNSVLEKINSAQSNYEVNKVLLGSSNDFVNDGASITYDPIYELTLMK
;
A
#
# COMPACT_ATOMS: atom_id res chain seq x y z
N MET A 1 -8.24 -8.81 30.59
CA MET A 1 -7.03 -9.65 30.58
C MET A 1 -5.93 -8.86 29.90
N ALA A 2 -4.67 -8.96 30.33
CA ALA A 2 -3.54 -8.32 29.67
C ALA A 2 -2.75 -9.39 28.89
N PRO A 3 -3.20 -9.72 27.66
CA PRO A 3 -2.55 -10.77 26.88
C PRO A 3 -1.08 -10.43 26.66
N LEU A 4 -0.20 -11.42 26.70
CA LEU A 4 1.25 -11.28 26.47
C LEU A 4 2.02 -10.45 27.51
N GLN A 5 1.40 -9.98 28.61
CA GLN A 5 2.08 -9.15 29.63
C GLN A 5 3.39 -9.78 30.13
N ASP A 6 3.41 -11.10 30.36
CA ASP A 6 4.57 -11.81 30.91
C ASP A 6 5.72 -11.98 29.91
N VAL A 7 5.45 -11.76 28.61
CA VAL A 7 6.42 -11.96 27.52
C VAL A 7 6.65 -10.70 26.69
N ALA A 8 5.97 -9.59 26.99
CA ALA A 8 6.00 -8.37 26.20
C ALA A 8 7.42 -7.80 26.01
N SER A 9 8.27 -7.94 27.04
CA SER A 9 9.67 -7.52 26.99
C SER A 9 10.54 -8.33 26.02
N SER A 10 10.08 -9.47 25.54
CA SER A 10 10.82 -10.35 24.61
C SER A 10 10.63 -9.98 23.15
N PHE A 11 9.63 -9.15 22.82
CA PHE A 11 9.31 -8.78 21.44
C PHE A 11 9.71 -7.34 21.17
N THR A 12 10.13 -7.02 19.94
CA THR A 12 10.36 -5.63 19.50
C THR A 12 9.09 -5.01 18.94
N TYR A 13 8.28 -5.77 18.21
CA TYR A 13 7.06 -5.28 17.57
C TYR A 13 5.91 -6.27 17.77
N LEU A 14 4.69 -5.77 17.67
CA LEU A 14 3.48 -6.58 17.67
C LEU A 14 2.79 -6.49 16.30
N GLY A 15 2.90 -7.55 15.51
CA GLY A 15 2.08 -7.72 14.31
C GLY A 15 0.70 -8.26 14.67
N TYR A 16 -0.35 -7.49 14.42
CA TYR A 16 -1.73 -7.86 14.71
C TYR A 16 -2.52 -8.11 13.42
N GLN A 17 -2.82 -9.38 13.14
CA GLN A 17 -3.64 -9.77 11.99
C GLN A 17 -5.09 -9.31 12.21
N GLN A 18 -5.63 -8.53 11.28
CA GLN A 18 -6.99 -8.01 11.33
C GLN A 18 -7.69 -8.08 9.97
N TYR A 19 -7.47 -9.17 9.24
CA TYR A 19 -7.98 -9.37 7.89
C TYR A 19 -9.50 -9.15 7.82
N GLY A 20 -9.95 -8.45 6.77
CA GLY A 20 -11.35 -8.10 6.57
C GLY A 20 -11.87 -7.02 7.53
N SER A 21 -10.99 -6.25 8.17
CA SER A 21 -11.34 -5.14 9.06
C SER A 21 -10.55 -3.87 8.73
N ASP A 22 -11.00 -2.74 9.29
CA ASP A 22 -10.44 -1.42 9.03
C ASP A 22 -9.80 -0.75 10.26
N ASP A 23 -9.61 0.56 10.17
CA ASP A 23 -9.05 1.43 11.21
C ASP A 23 -9.84 1.37 12.53
N THR A 24 -11.15 1.10 12.50
CA THR A 24 -11.95 0.92 13.71
C THR A 24 -11.47 -0.30 14.52
N ARG A 25 -11.09 -1.40 13.84
CA ARG A 25 -10.49 -2.57 14.51
C ARG A 25 -9.09 -2.26 15.02
N THR A 26 -8.32 -1.48 14.27
CA THR A 26 -6.97 -1.04 14.66
C THR A 26 -7.02 -0.27 15.99
N GLN A 27 -7.91 0.70 16.12
CA GLN A 27 -8.08 1.48 17.34
C GLN A 27 -8.46 0.61 18.55
N ARG A 28 -9.37 -0.35 18.37
CA ARG A 28 -9.74 -1.29 19.45
C ARG A 28 -8.55 -2.15 19.87
N ALA A 29 -7.81 -2.69 18.90
CA ALA A 29 -6.66 -3.53 19.18
C ALA A 29 -5.58 -2.76 19.97
N ILE A 30 -5.25 -1.54 19.55
CA ILE A 30 -4.30 -0.70 20.30
C ILE A 30 -4.76 -0.50 21.74
N ASN A 31 -6.05 -0.21 21.96
CA ASN A 31 -6.60 -0.04 23.30
C ASN A 31 -6.44 -1.30 24.16
N ASP A 32 -6.67 -2.48 23.59
CA ASP A 32 -6.51 -3.77 24.27
C ASP A 32 -5.04 -4.05 24.65
N TYR A 33 -4.08 -3.49 23.90
CA TYR A 33 -2.65 -3.69 24.11
C TYR A 33 -1.92 -2.53 24.81
N THR A 34 -2.60 -1.45 25.20
CA THR A 34 -2.00 -0.23 25.80
C THR A 34 -1.04 -0.51 26.97
N ASN A 35 -1.32 -1.53 27.78
CA ASN A 35 -0.50 -1.89 28.95
C ASN A 35 0.53 -3.01 28.67
N VAL A 36 0.66 -3.42 27.41
CA VAL A 36 1.49 -4.56 26.98
C VAL A 36 2.59 -4.06 26.03
N ILE A 37 2.21 -3.25 25.03
CA ILE A 37 3.16 -2.70 24.07
C ILE A 37 2.73 -1.28 23.67
N GLU A 38 3.71 -0.40 23.51
CA GLU A 38 3.50 0.96 23.00
C GLU A 38 2.97 0.93 21.56
N LYS A 39 2.09 1.88 21.21
CA LYS A 39 1.47 1.93 19.87
C LYS A 39 2.49 2.14 18.75
N GLU A 40 3.62 2.78 19.06
CA GLU A 40 4.76 3.03 18.16
C GLU A 40 5.49 1.73 17.77
N ARG A 41 5.10 0.60 18.36
CA ARG A 41 5.63 -0.74 18.09
C ARG A 41 4.54 -1.69 17.59
N PHE A 42 3.32 -1.18 17.39
CA PHE A 42 2.16 -1.92 16.89
C PHE A 42 2.09 -1.84 15.37
N MET A 43 1.82 -2.97 14.71
CA MET A 43 1.64 -3.08 13.27
C MET A 43 0.33 -3.80 12.95
N PRO A 44 -0.74 -3.09 12.51
CA PRO A 44 -1.91 -3.74 11.95
C PRO A 44 -1.57 -4.49 10.65
N GLY A 45 -2.17 -5.66 10.49
CA GLY A 45 -1.98 -6.55 9.34
C GLY A 45 -3.25 -6.73 8.52
N LEU A 46 -3.11 -6.62 7.21
CA LEU A 46 -4.15 -6.92 6.22
C LEU A 46 -3.65 -7.99 5.25
N THR A 47 -4.48 -8.41 4.30
CA THR A 47 -4.09 -9.44 3.32
C THR A 47 -4.52 -9.12 1.91
N PHE A 48 -3.71 -9.54 0.93
CA PHE A 48 -4.16 -9.64 -0.45
C PHE A 48 -5.00 -10.93 -0.66
N PRO A 49 -5.77 -11.02 -1.77
CA PRO A 49 -6.45 -12.24 -2.19
C PRO A 49 -5.48 -13.37 -2.57
N GLU A 50 -5.43 -14.44 -1.77
CA GLU A 50 -4.72 -15.68 -2.10
C GLU A 50 -5.45 -16.47 -3.20
N GLU A 51 -4.70 -17.23 -4.00
CA GLU A 51 -5.28 -18.21 -4.92
C GLU A 51 -6.11 -19.25 -4.16
N GLN A 52 -7.21 -19.68 -4.76
CA GLN A 52 -8.12 -20.69 -4.19
C GLN A 52 -8.72 -20.33 -2.81
N ASP A 53 -8.65 -19.05 -2.40
CA ASP A 53 -9.16 -18.61 -1.10
C ASP A 53 -10.70 -18.73 -0.99
N ASN A 54 -11.14 -19.13 0.20
CA ASN A 54 -12.55 -19.21 0.58
C ASN A 54 -12.96 -18.17 1.63
N ASN A 55 -12.01 -17.48 2.27
CA ASN A 55 -12.29 -16.55 3.38
C ASN A 55 -12.71 -15.15 2.91
N ARG A 56 -12.20 -14.69 1.75
CA ARG A 56 -12.59 -13.45 1.06
C ARG A 56 -12.64 -12.22 1.97
N TRP A 57 -11.47 -11.73 2.37
CA TRP A 57 -11.29 -10.61 3.30
C TRP A 57 -11.59 -9.23 2.70
N TYR A 58 -11.36 -9.05 1.39
CA TYR A 58 -11.60 -7.79 0.65
C TYR A 58 -10.80 -6.56 1.16
N ASP A 59 -9.61 -6.77 1.71
CA ASP A 59 -8.82 -5.65 2.25
C ASP A 59 -8.26 -4.71 1.16
N THR A 60 -8.03 -5.24 -0.05
CA THR A 60 -7.42 -4.55 -1.20
C THR A 60 -8.36 -4.53 -2.40
N LYS A 61 -9.54 -3.92 -2.21
CA LYS A 61 -10.57 -3.79 -3.25
C LYS A 61 -10.66 -2.36 -3.75
N GLU A 62 -10.66 -2.16 -5.08
CA GLU A 62 -10.96 -0.85 -5.65
C GLU A 62 -12.43 -0.44 -5.41
N PRO A 63 -12.74 0.84 -5.15
CA PRO A 63 -11.80 1.99 -5.16
C PRO A 63 -10.85 2.02 -3.97
N TYR A 64 -9.57 2.35 -4.23
CA TYR A 64 -8.49 2.35 -3.23
C TYR A 64 -8.85 3.18 -1.99
N GLU A 65 -9.37 4.38 -2.19
CA GLU A 65 -9.70 5.37 -1.15
C GLU A 65 -10.80 4.89 -0.19
N THR A 66 -11.48 3.79 -0.52
CA THR A 66 -12.51 3.18 0.34
C THR A 66 -12.10 1.82 0.92
N SER A 67 -10.95 1.30 0.50
CA SER A 67 -10.44 -0.01 0.91
C SER A 67 -9.95 -0.02 2.35
N ASN A 68 -9.86 -1.21 2.96
CA ASN A 68 -9.31 -1.36 4.30
C ASN A 68 -7.83 -0.97 4.33
N ILE A 69 -7.07 -1.32 3.29
CA ILE A 69 -5.65 -0.95 3.18
C ILE A 69 -5.43 0.56 3.19
N TYR A 70 -6.26 1.34 2.48
CA TYR A 70 -6.20 2.80 2.57
C TYR A 70 -6.51 3.31 3.97
N LYS A 71 -7.61 2.86 4.57
CA LYS A 71 -8.04 3.30 5.91
C LYS A 71 -6.97 2.99 6.97
N VAL A 72 -6.42 1.78 6.96
CA VAL A 72 -5.40 1.34 7.91
C VAL A 72 -4.06 2.05 7.66
N ALA A 73 -3.64 2.24 6.40
CA ALA A 73 -2.43 2.99 6.10
C ALA A 73 -2.56 4.46 6.54
N LYS A 74 -3.71 5.09 6.28
CA LYS A 74 -3.99 6.46 6.75
C LYS A 74 -3.99 6.53 8.28
N PHE A 75 -4.68 5.61 8.95
CA PHE A 75 -4.70 5.55 10.41
C PHE A 75 -3.30 5.37 11.01
N THR A 76 -2.47 4.52 10.38
CA THR A 76 -1.07 4.28 10.75
C THR A 76 -0.28 5.59 10.75
N ALA A 77 -0.40 6.40 9.70
CA ALA A 77 0.25 7.70 9.61
C ALA A 77 -0.29 8.69 10.65
N ASP A 78 -1.62 8.84 10.73
CA ASP A 78 -2.28 9.81 11.61
C ASP A 78 -2.01 9.54 13.11
N HIS A 79 -1.80 8.27 13.49
CA HIS A 79 -1.57 7.87 14.88
C HIS A 79 -0.10 7.52 15.20
N GLN A 80 0.80 7.63 14.22
CA GLN A 80 2.23 7.33 14.36
C GLN A 80 2.49 5.90 14.87
N LEU A 81 1.77 4.92 14.31
CA LEU A 81 2.08 3.52 14.57
C LEU A 81 3.42 3.16 13.92
N TYR A 82 4.00 2.00 14.26
CA TYR A 82 5.27 1.59 13.67
C TYR A 82 5.20 1.49 12.13
N GLY A 83 4.09 0.96 11.64
CA GLY A 83 3.84 0.65 10.25
C GLY A 83 2.66 -0.30 10.13
N MET A 84 2.58 -0.99 9.00
CA MET A 84 1.59 -2.04 8.75
C MET A 84 2.27 -3.21 8.04
N PHE A 85 1.62 -4.39 8.02
CA PHE A 85 2.06 -5.51 7.21
C PHE A 85 0.95 -6.04 6.30
N LEU A 86 1.35 -6.66 5.20
CA LEU A 86 0.46 -7.27 4.21
C LEU A 86 0.83 -8.74 4.08
N TYR A 87 -0.13 -9.61 4.39
CA TYR A 87 -0.03 -11.03 4.13
C TYR A 87 -0.32 -11.34 2.65
N ALA A 88 0.28 -12.42 2.14
CA ALA A 88 0.28 -12.79 0.73
C ALA A 88 0.78 -11.67 -0.21
N LEU A 89 1.93 -11.06 0.12
CA LEU A 89 2.50 -9.92 -0.60
C LEU A 89 2.71 -10.20 -2.11
N ASP A 90 3.03 -11.43 -2.48
CA ASP A 90 3.16 -11.89 -3.87
C ASP A 90 1.87 -11.71 -4.69
N ARG A 91 0.73 -11.54 -4.01
CA ARG A 91 -0.61 -11.35 -4.58
C ARG A 91 -1.01 -9.87 -4.69
N ASP A 92 -0.08 -8.94 -4.58
CA ASP A 92 -0.38 -7.51 -4.75
C ASP A 92 -1.01 -7.23 -6.13
N GLY A 93 -2.16 -6.54 -6.11
CA GLY A 93 -2.96 -6.20 -7.28
C GLY A 93 -3.98 -7.27 -7.69
N ARG A 94 -4.01 -8.42 -7.01
CA ARG A 94 -4.98 -9.49 -7.28
C ARG A 94 -6.34 -9.20 -6.64
N THR A 95 -7.38 -9.78 -7.23
CA THR A 95 -8.76 -9.74 -6.77
C THR A 95 -9.30 -11.15 -6.50
N TYR A 96 -10.58 -11.27 -6.13
CA TYR A 96 -11.28 -12.57 -6.04
C TYR A 96 -12.00 -12.96 -7.34
N ASN A 97 -11.62 -12.36 -8.48
CA ASN A 97 -12.15 -12.81 -9.76
C ASN A 97 -11.61 -14.21 -10.11
N GLU A 98 -12.25 -14.87 -11.07
CA GLU A 98 -11.91 -16.26 -11.41
C GLU A 98 -10.47 -16.41 -11.93
N ASP A 99 -9.96 -15.44 -12.68
CA ASP A 99 -8.60 -15.50 -13.23
C ASP A 99 -7.55 -15.41 -12.11
N ASP A 100 -7.68 -14.42 -11.24
CA ASP A 100 -6.80 -14.21 -10.10
C ASP A 100 -6.88 -15.40 -9.12
N LEU A 101 -8.07 -15.96 -8.86
CA LEU A 101 -8.21 -17.09 -7.94
C LEU A 101 -7.54 -18.37 -8.42
N ASN A 102 -7.32 -18.52 -9.73
CA ASN A 102 -6.82 -19.77 -10.31
C ASN A 102 -5.42 -19.66 -10.92
N HIS A 103 -4.82 -18.46 -10.93
CA HIS A 103 -3.51 -18.23 -11.52
C HIS A 103 -2.58 -17.41 -10.62
N VAL A 104 -1.29 -17.72 -10.72
CA VAL A 104 -0.21 -16.88 -10.21
C VAL A 104 0.28 -16.03 -11.36
N VAL A 105 0.16 -14.71 -11.22
CA VAL A 105 0.59 -13.72 -12.23
C VAL A 105 1.58 -12.74 -11.61
N PRO A 106 2.44 -12.08 -12.43
CA PRO A 106 3.37 -11.08 -11.91
C PRO A 106 2.66 -9.94 -11.16
N SER A 107 3.37 -9.33 -10.22
CA SER A 107 2.96 -8.10 -9.54
C SER A 107 4.01 -7.01 -9.71
N ASN A 108 3.56 -5.76 -9.86
CA ASN A 108 4.39 -4.55 -9.89
C ASN A 108 4.42 -3.82 -8.51
N PHE A 109 3.75 -4.40 -7.51
CA PHE A 109 3.58 -3.87 -6.16
C PHE A 109 2.87 -2.51 -6.08
N LEU A 110 1.94 -2.21 -6.99
CA LEU A 110 1.18 -0.95 -7.00
C LEU A 110 0.53 -0.66 -5.64
N TRP A 111 -0.17 -1.63 -5.05
CA TRP A 111 -0.88 -1.41 -3.79
C TRP A 111 0.08 -1.20 -2.62
N THR A 112 1.12 -2.02 -2.52
CA THR A 112 2.12 -1.95 -1.47
C THR A 112 2.90 -0.64 -1.53
N LYS A 113 3.39 -0.24 -2.70
CA LYS A 113 4.11 1.05 -2.87
C LYS A 113 3.20 2.23 -2.51
N THR A 114 1.91 2.16 -2.87
CA THR A 114 0.93 3.17 -2.49
C THR A 114 0.68 3.20 -0.98
N ALA A 115 0.51 2.04 -0.35
CA ALA A 115 0.31 1.93 1.09
C ALA A 115 1.52 2.43 1.88
N ILE A 116 2.75 2.21 1.39
CA ILE A 116 3.96 2.75 2.01
C ILE A 116 3.94 4.28 2.02
N LEU A 117 3.60 4.92 0.88
CA LEU A 117 3.47 6.39 0.83
C LEU A 117 2.39 6.88 1.80
N GLN A 118 1.24 6.21 1.82
CA GLN A 118 0.13 6.57 2.69
C GLN A 118 0.47 6.43 4.17
N ALA A 119 1.07 5.30 4.58
CA ALA A 119 1.45 5.00 5.96
C ALA A 119 2.62 5.86 6.47
N LYS A 120 3.45 6.38 5.56
CA LYS A 120 4.49 7.37 5.88
C LYS A 120 3.99 8.82 5.85
N GLY A 121 2.70 9.05 5.54
CA GLY A 121 2.09 10.38 5.56
C GLY A 121 2.42 11.26 4.35
N PHE A 122 2.80 10.67 3.20
CA PHE A 122 3.05 11.46 1.99
C PHE A 122 1.76 12.09 1.46
N THR A 123 1.82 13.38 1.15
CA THR A 123 0.74 14.10 0.49
C THR A 123 0.65 13.77 -1.00
N LEU A 124 -0.50 14.03 -1.61
CA LEU A 124 -0.68 13.91 -3.06
C LEU A 124 0.34 14.73 -3.85
N GLU A 125 0.62 15.95 -3.39
CA GLU A 125 1.61 16.83 -4.03
C GLU A 125 3.02 16.23 -3.98
N GLN A 126 3.41 15.66 -2.83
CA GLN A 126 4.69 14.96 -2.72
C GLN A 126 4.75 13.74 -3.63
N ALA A 127 3.69 12.92 -3.68
CA ALA A 127 3.62 11.77 -4.58
C ALA A 127 3.75 12.20 -6.06
N LYS A 128 3.06 13.28 -6.47
CA LYS A 128 3.18 13.86 -7.82
C LYS A 128 4.61 14.32 -8.10
N ASN A 129 5.25 15.04 -7.18
CA ASN A 129 6.61 15.53 -7.37
C ASN A 129 7.62 14.38 -7.55
N ILE A 130 7.49 13.30 -6.78
CA ILE A 130 8.32 12.11 -6.92
C ILE A 130 8.11 11.45 -8.29
N ALA A 131 6.85 11.26 -8.69
CA ALA A 131 6.51 10.65 -9.98
C ALA A 131 6.98 11.50 -11.17
N ILE A 132 6.81 12.82 -11.10
CA ILE A 132 7.29 13.77 -12.12
C ILE A 132 8.81 13.73 -12.20
N HIS A 133 9.52 13.72 -11.07
CA HIS A 133 10.98 13.60 -11.05
C HIS A 133 11.44 12.31 -11.74
N HIS A 134 10.86 11.17 -11.37
CA HIS A 134 11.12 9.89 -12.02
C HIS A 134 10.92 9.97 -13.53
N TRP A 135 9.74 10.43 -13.93
CA TRP A 135 9.36 10.45 -15.34
C TRP A 135 10.25 11.38 -16.16
N ASN A 136 10.61 12.55 -15.64
CA ASN A 136 11.54 13.45 -16.31
C ASN A 136 12.93 12.84 -16.52
N ARG A 137 13.36 11.96 -15.61
CA ARG A 137 14.67 11.30 -15.66
C ARG A 137 14.72 10.15 -16.67
N VAL A 138 13.62 9.38 -16.79
CA VAL A 138 13.61 8.14 -17.59
C VAL A 138 12.94 8.27 -18.96
N SER A 139 12.16 9.32 -19.19
CA SER A 139 11.46 9.54 -20.46
C SER A 139 12.25 10.42 -21.43
N GLU A 140 12.06 10.19 -22.72
CA GLU A 140 12.54 11.07 -23.78
C GLU A 140 11.57 12.25 -24.01
N GLU A 141 12.09 13.37 -24.48
CA GLU A 141 11.26 14.52 -24.85
C GLU A 141 10.28 14.15 -25.99
N GLY A 142 9.00 14.51 -25.82
CA GLY A 142 8.00 14.27 -26.84
C GLY A 142 6.56 14.20 -26.33
N PRO A 143 5.58 13.94 -27.22
CA PRO A 143 4.16 13.93 -26.86
C PRO A 143 3.79 12.94 -25.77
N ILE A 144 4.45 11.78 -25.73
CA ILE A 144 4.22 10.74 -24.71
C ILE A 144 4.60 11.27 -23.34
N LYS A 145 5.77 11.93 -23.23
CA LYS A 145 6.23 12.54 -21.97
C LYS A 145 5.20 13.51 -21.42
N ASN A 146 4.72 14.42 -22.28
CA ASN A 146 3.72 15.43 -21.90
C ASN A 146 2.39 14.81 -21.47
N SER A 147 1.92 13.78 -22.18
CA SER A 147 0.68 13.08 -21.84
C SER A 147 0.76 12.38 -20.47
N VAL A 148 1.89 11.75 -20.15
CA VAL A 148 2.09 11.10 -18.84
C VAL A 148 2.19 12.15 -17.73
N LEU A 149 2.90 13.27 -17.95
CA LEU A 149 2.95 14.37 -17.00
C LEU A 149 1.55 14.97 -16.73
N GLU A 150 0.72 15.13 -17.77
CA GLU A 150 -0.65 15.58 -17.62
C GLU A 150 -1.46 14.61 -16.74
N LYS A 151 -1.38 13.30 -17.00
CA LYS A 151 -2.04 12.28 -16.17
C LYS A 151 -1.58 12.32 -14.71
N ILE A 152 -0.27 12.46 -14.45
CA ILE A 152 0.25 12.60 -13.07
C ILE A 152 -0.32 13.86 -12.41
N ASN A 153 -0.35 14.99 -13.12
CA ASN A 153 -0.88 16.25 -12.58
C ASN A 153 -2.39 16.20 -12.33
N SER A 154 -3.14 15.47 -13.15
CA SER A 154 -4.59 15.29 -13.00
C SER A 154 -4.99 14.25 -11.96
N ALA A 155 -4.07 13.41 -11.49
CA ALA A 155 -4.35 12.39 -10.47
C ALA A 155 -4.88 13.02 -9.16
N GLN A 156 -5.85 12.36 -8.54
CA GLN A 156 -6.56 12.80 -7.33
C GLN A 156 -6.13 12.03 -6.08
N SER A 157 -5.29 11.01 -6.21
CA SER A 157 -4.75 10.25 -5.08
C SER A 157 -3.35 9.69 -5.33
N ASN A 158 -2.67 9.28 -4.25
CA ASN A 158 -1.37 8.61 -4.34
C ASN A 158 -1.46 7.32 -5.18
N TYR A 159 -2.61 6.63 -5.12
CA TYR A 159 -2.87 5.43 -5.90
C TYR A 159 -2.94 5.74 -7.39
N GLU A 160 -3.69 6.78 -7.76
CA GLU A 160 -3.78 7.22 -9.16
C GLU A 160 -2.43 7.67 -9.72
N VAL A 161 -1.63 8.41 -8.94
CA VAL A 161 -0.26 8.80 -9.35
C VAL A 161 0.60 7.57 -9.64
N ASN A 162 0.61 6.61 -8.72
CA ASN A 162 1.40 5.38 -8.90
C ASN A 162 0.87 4.54 -10.06
N LYS A 163 -0.44 4.46 -10.24
CA LYS A 163 -1.11 3.72 -11.32
C LYS A 163 -0.76 4.26 -12.71
N VAL A 164 -0.56 5.57 -12.87
CA VAL A 164 -0.08 6.15 -14.15
C VAL A 164 1.27 5.58 -14.58
N LEU A 165 2.19 5.38 -13.63
CA LEU A 165 3.52 4.87 -13.92
C LEU A 165 3.55 3.33 -13.93
N LEU A 166 2.94 2.69 -12.95
CA LEU A 166 3.06 1.24 -12.76
C LEU A 166 2.08 0.43 -13.61
N GLY A 167 0.93 1.01 -13.97
CA GLY A 167 -0.19 0.23 -14.50
C GLY A 167 -0.94 -0.51 -13.40
N SER A 168 -2.14 -1.01 -13.70
CA SER A 168 -2.97 -1.76 -12.74
C SER A 168 -3.65 -3.00 -13.34
N SER A 169 -3.49 -3.25 -14.63
CA SER A 169 -3.99 -4.44 -15.31
C SER A 169 -3.01 -5.60 -15.16
N ASN A 170 -3.33 -6.77 -15.72
CA ASN A 170 -2.37 -7.88 -15.81
C ASN A 170 -1.37 -7.71 -16.97
N ASP A 171 -1.41 -6.57 -17.67
CA ASP A 171 -0.54 -6.22 -18.79
C ASP A 171 0.16 -4.88 -18.53
N PHE A 172 1.01 -4.87 -17.50
CA PHE A 172 1.68 -3.68 -16.98
C PHE A 172 2.48 -2.91 -18.04
N VAL A 173 3.02 -3.61 -19.03
CA VAL A 173 3.85 -3.02 -20.10
C VAL A 173 3.02 -2.09 -20.99
N ASN A 174 1.73 -2.39 -21.16
CA ASN A 174 0.86 -1.65 -22.05
C ASN A 174 0.02 -0.58 -21.34
N ASP A 175 -0.15 -0.65 -20.01
CA ASP A 175 -0.93 0.32 -19.24
C ASP A 175 -0.11 1.19 -18.27
N GLY A 176 1.12 0.80 -17.93
CA GLY A 176 2.04 1.58 -17.11
C GLY A 176 3.11 2.29 -17.93
N ALA A 177 3.38 3.56 -17.63
CA ALA A 177 4.44 4.32 -18.30
C ALA A 177 5.88 3.91 -17.89
N SER A 178 6.05 3.37 -16.69
CA SER A 178 7.32 2.91 -16.13
C SER A 178 7.08 1.87 -15.02
N ILE A 179 7.01 0.60 -15.41
CA ILE A 179 6.73 -0.52 -14.50
C ILE A 179 7.78 -0.73 -13.40
N THR A 180 8.98 -0.17 -13.59
CA THR A 180 10.09 -0.20 -12.63
C THR A 180 10.04 0.95 -11.62
N TYR A 181 9.04 1.83 -11.69
CA TYR A 181 8.92 2.96 -10.77
C TYR A 181 8.85 2.48 -9.31
N ASP A 182 9.67 3.09 -8.46
CA ASP A 182 9.63 2.91 -7.01
C ASP A 182 9.72 4.30 -6.38
N PRO A 183 8.64 4.79 -5.74
CA PRO A 183 8.63 6.14 -5.19
C PRO A 183 9.63 6.32 -4.04
N ILE A 184 9.92 5.26 -3.27
CA ILE A 184 10.85 5.31 -2.15
C ILE A 184 12.29 5.32 -2.64
N TYR A 185 12.60 4.53 -3.67
CA TYR A 185 13.89 4.61 -4.33
C TYR A 185 14.08 5.99 -5.00
N GLU A 186 13.07 6.51 -5.69
CA GLU A 186 13.18 7.80 -6.36
C GLU A 186 13.47 8.96 -5.39
N LEU A 187 12.90 8.93 -4.18
CA LEU A 187 13.24 9.88 -3.12
C LEU A 187 14.74 9.91 -2.77
N THR A 188 15.45 8.79 -2.96
CA THR A 188 16.91 8.75 -2.75
C THR A 188 17.68 9.47 -3.84
N LEU A 189 17.07 9.64 -5.03
CA LEU A 189 17.64 10.29 -6.21
C LEU A 189 17.31 11.78 -6.30
N MET A 190 16.29 12.27 -5.59
CA MET A 190 15.87 13.68 -5.55
C MET A 190 16.78 14.59 -4.69
N LYS A 191 17.95 14.09 -4.25
CA LYS A 191 18.85 14.78 -3.33
C LYS A 191 19.83 15.70 -4.05
#